data_AF-A0A169ZFQ2-F1
#
_entry.id   AF-A0A169ZFQ2-F1
#
_cell.length_a   1.000
_cell.length_b   1.000
_cell.length_c   1.000
_cell.angle_alpha   90.00
_cell.angle_beta   90.00
_cell.angle_gamma   90.00
#
_symmetry.space_group_name_H-M   'P 1'
#
loop_
_entity.id
_entity.type
_entity.pdbx_description
1 polymer ?
#
loop_
_entity_poly.entity_id
_entity_poly.type
_entity_poly.pdbx_seq_one_letter_code
_entity_poly.pdbx_strand_id
1 'polypeptide(L)'
;MNERSEKRWEKMRAKGKRHFVVNSGVLRWGLTTAVLYSIFVTYLNNGLTGILLNDFLRTLLIAVILFPIGGYFWGIWVWKWQEKNHRKEQ
;
A
#
# COMPACT_ATOMS: atom_id res chain seq x y z
N MET A 1 24.22 -2.60 1.76
CA MET A 1 23.28 -2.14 0.71
C MET A 1 24.05 -1.34 -0.35
N ASN A 2 23.75 -1.40 -1.67
CA ASN A 2 24.48 -0.60 -2.68
C ASN A 2 24.44 0.91 -2.35
N GLU A 3 25.54 1.65 -2.54
CA GLU A 3 25.63 3.09 -2.20
C GLU A 3 24.51 3.95 -2.81
N ARG A 4 24.01 3.57 -4.00
CA ARG A 4 22.89 4.25 -4.66
C ARG A 4 21.56 4.09 -3.91
N SER A 5 21.32 2.92 -3.32
CA SER A 5 20.10 2.63 -2.56
C SER A 5 20.10 3.40 -1.23
N GLU A 6 21.29 3.55 -0.65
CA GLU A 6 21.51 4.26 0.61
C GLU A 6 21.23 5.76 0.47
N LYS A 7 21.84 6.41 -0.53
CA LYS A 7 21.56 7.83 -0.86
C LYS A 7 20.08 8.07 -1.22
N ARG A 8 19.42 7.11 -1.87
CA ARG A 8 17.98 7.18 -2.16
C ARG A 8 17.15 7.08 -0.88
N TRP A 9 17.52 6.19 0.04
CA TRP A 9 16.84 6.07 1.33
C TRP A 9 17.01 7.34 2.16
N GLU A 10 18.19 7.94 2.23
CA GLU A 10 18.40 9.20 2.96
C GLU A 10 17.56 10.35 2.40
N LYS A 11 17.48 10.49 1.08
CA LYS A 11 16.58 11.46 0.43
C LYS A 11 15.10 11.21 0.76
N MET A 12 14.68 9.95 0.81
CA MET A 12 13.32 9.58 1.22
C MET A 12 13.11 9.83 2.73
N ARG A 13 14.14 9.61 3.55
CA ARG A 13 14.12 9.81 4.99
C ARG A 13 13.99 11.29 5.35
N ALA A 14 14.68 12.16 4.60
CA ALA A 14 14.63 13.61 4.75
C ALA A 14 13.23 14.22 4.53
N LYS A 15 12.38 13.57 3.73
CA LYS A 15 10.96 13.97 3.54
C LYS A 15 10.05 13.58 4.71
N GLY A 16 10.56 12.81 5.66
CA GLY A 16 9.86 12.42 6.88
C GLY A 16 9.05 11.13 6.75
N LYS A 17 8.97 10.42 7.90
CA LYS A 17 8.31 9.12 8.03
C LYS A 17 6.84 9.13 7.57
N ARG A 18 6.07 10.16 7.93
CA ARG A 18 4.65 10.28 7.53
C ARG A 18 4.49 10.36 6.01
N HIS A 19 5.34 11.14 5.33
CA HIS A 19 5.28 11.26 3.87
C HIS A 19 5.62 9.93 3.19
N PHE A 20 6.61 9.19 3.69
CA PHE A 20 6.94 7.86 3.16
C PHE A 20 5.82 6.84 3.38
N VAL A 21 5.24 6.78 4.58
CA VAL A 21 4.16 5.84 4.89
C VAL A 21 2.93 6.11 4.02
N VAL A 22 2.54 7.38 3.88
CA VAL A 22 1.39 7.75 3.05
C VAL A 22 1.67 7.53 1.57
N ASN A 23 2.84 7.95 1.06
CA ASN A 23 3.12 7.88 -0.38
C ASN A 23 3.46 6.46 -0.85
N SER A 24 4.22 5.70 -0.07
CA SER A 24 4.65 4.34 -0.41
C SER A 24 3.65 3.27 0.04
N GLY A 25 3.05 3.44 1.22
CA GLY A 25 2.12 2.47 1.80
C GLY A 25 0.67 2.69 1.38
N VAL A 26 0.14 3.90 1.58
CA VAL A 26 -1.28 4.17 1.34
C VAL A 26 -1.58 4.46 -0.13
N LEU A 27 -0.86 5.40 -0.74
CA LEU A 27 -1.10 5.85 -2.12
C LEU A 27 -0.62 4.85 -3.16
N ARG A 28 0.57 4.27 -2.99
CA ARG A 28 1.07 3.25 -3.93
C ARG A 28 0.52 1.88 -3.63
N TRP A 29 0.58 1.42 -2.39
CA TRP A 29 0.19 0.05 -2.08
C TRP A 29 -1.32 -0.09 -1.95
N GLY A 30 -1.95 0.73 -1.10
CA GLY A 30 -3.39 0.70 -0.86
C GLY A 30 -4.24 0.97 -2.11
N LEU A 31 -3.86 1.97 -2.93
CA LEU A 31 -4.60 2.26 -4.16
C LEU A 31 -4.51 1.11 -5.17
N THR A 32 -3.31 0.58 -5.40
CA THR A 32 -3.11 -0.50 -6.39
C THR A 32 -3.81 -1.79 -5.93
N THR A 33 -3.76 -2.10 -4.63
CA THR A 33 -4.50 -3.26 -4.07
C THR A 33 -6.01 -3.05 -4.07
N ALA A 34 -6.52 -1.85 -3.82
CA ALA A 34 -7.96 -1.57 -3.93
C ALA A 34 -8.46 -1.76 -5.38
N VAL A 35 -7.69 -1.31 -6.37
CA VAL A 35 -7.99 -1.51 -7.78
C VAL A 35 -7.94 -3.00 -8.14
N LEU A 36 -6.86 -3.71 -7.78
CA LEU A 36 -6.71 -5.15 -8.02
C LEU A 36 -7.82 -5.97 -7.33
N TYR A 37 -8.15 -5.63 -6.09
CA TYR A 37 -9.19 -6.31 -5.33
C TYR A 37 -10.57 -6.09 -5.95
N SER A 38 -10.87 -4.86 -6.40
CA SER A 38 -12.12 -4.57 -7.10
C SER A 38 -12.24 -5.40 -8.38
N ILE A 39 -11.17 -5.50 -9.16
CA ILE A 39 -11.13 -6.35 -10.36
C ILE A 39 -11.29 -7.83 -9.98
N PHE A 40 -10.58 -8.29 -8.96
CA PHE A 40 -10.58 -9.69 -8.53
C PHE A 40 -11.95 -10.14 -8.00
N VAL A 41 -12.61 -9.32 -7.17
CA VAL A 41 -13.95 -9.63 -6.67
C VAL A 41 -14.98 -9.56 -7.79
N THR A 42 -14.87 -8.60 -8.71
CA THR A 42 -15.75 -8.53 -9.90
C THR A 42 -15.62 -9.79 -10.76
N TYR A 43 -14.38 -10.28 -10.92
CA TYR A 43 -14.10 -11.51 -11.66
C TYR A 43 -14.65 -12.76 -10.95
N LEU A 44 -14.49 -12.86 -9.62
CA LEU A 44 -14.92 -14.01 -8.82
C LEU A 44 -16.43 -14.12 -8.63
N ASN A 45 -17.13 -13.01 -8.34
CA ASN A 45 -18.52 -13.09 -7.90
C ASN A 45 -19.51 -13.37 -9.02
N ASN A 46 -19.27 -12.90 -10.24
CA ASN A 46 -20.32 -12.90 -11.27
C ASN A 46 -19.85 -13.25 -12.69
N GLY A 47 -18.55 -13.37 -12.94
CA GLY A 47 -18.06 -13.16 -14.30
C GLY A 47 -18.54 -11.81 -14.86
N LEU A 48 -18.45 -11.60 -16.17
CA LEU A 48 -18.79 -10.30 -16.82
C LEU A 48 -20.28 -9.86 -16.69
N THR A 49 -21.18 -10.69 -16.15
CA THR A 49 -22.63 -10.58 -16.41
C THR A 49 -23.52 -10.23 -15.20
N GLY A 50 -22.98 -10.14 -13.99
CA GLY A 50 -23.78 -9.96 -12.76
C GLY A 50 -23.39 -8.74 -11.94
N ILE A 51 -23.21 -7.57 -12.55
CA ILE A 51 -22.95 -6.33 -11.79
C ILE A 51 -24.26 -5.88 -11.12
N LEU A 52 -24.62 -6.49 -9.99
CA LEU A 52 -25.53 -5.86 -9.04
C LEU A 52 -24.75 -4.73 -8.36
N LEU A 53 -25.03 -3.48 -8.78
CA LEU A 53 -24.35 -2.27 -8.30
C LEU A 53 -24.24 -2.21 -6.78
N ASN A 54 -25.22 -2.72 -6.03
CA ASN A 54 -25.23 -2.71 -4.57
C ASN A 54 -24.09 -3.53 -3.94
N ASP A 55 -23.82 -4.75 -4.42
CA ASP A 55 -22.76 -5.59 -3.83
C ASP A 55 -21.36 -5.12 -4.23
N PHE A 56 -21.23 -4.56 -5.43
CA PHE A 56 -19.99 -3.94 -5.88
C PHE A 56 -19.64 -2.71 -5.03
N LEU A 57 -20.59 -1.79 -4.83
CA LEU A 57 -20.38 -0.61 -4.00
C LEU A 57 -20.06 -0.97 -2.55
N ARG A 58 -20.74 -1.98 -1.98
CA ARG A 58 -20.48 -2.42 -0.60
C ARG A 58 -19.07 -3.01 -0.44
N THR A 59 -18.65 -3.83 -1.40
CA THR A 59 -17.30 -4.41 -1.42
C THR A 59 -16.23 -3.33 -1.63
N LEU A 60 -16.47 -2.39 -2.55
CA LEU A 60 -15.55 -1.30 -2.85
C LEU A 60 -15.37 -0.39 -1.62
N LEU A 61 -16.45 -0.05 -0.91
CA LEU A 61 -16.38 0.75 0.33
C LEU A 61 -15.57 0.05 1.42
N ILE A 62 -15.79 -1.25 1.62
CA ILE A 62 -15.03 -2.04 2.60
C ILE A 62 -13.56 -2.09 2.20
N ALA A 63 -13.26 -2.33 0.92
CA ALA A 63 -11.91 -2.37 0.38
C ALA A 63 -11.19 -1.02 0.51
N VAL A 64 -11.85 0.08 0.15
CA VAL A 64 -11.33 1.45 0.25
C VAL A 64 -11.07 1.86 1.70
N ILE A 65 -11.63 1.19 2.70
CA ILE A 65 -11.32 1.45 4.10
C ILE A 65 -10.22 0.49 4.60
N LEU A 66 -10.36 -0.82 4.36
CA LEU A 66 -9.41 -1.83 4.83
C LEU A 66 -8.03 -1.72 4.17
N PHE A 67 -7.96 -1.47 2.87
CA PHE A 67 -6.69 -1.42 2.14
C PHE A 67 -5.80 -0.23 2.52
N PRO A 68 -6.28 1.02 2.65
CA PRO A 68 -5.42 2.10 3.13
C PRO A 68 -5.03 1.94 4.60
N ILE A 69 -5.87 1.32 5.44
CA ILE A 69 -5.48 0.95 6.82
C ILE A 69 -4.33 -0.06 6.77
N GLY A 70 -4.47 -1.14 6.00
CA GLY A 70 -3.42 -2.13 5.80
C GLY A 70 -2.15 -1.53 5.20
N GLY A 71 -2.29 -0.68 4.17
CA GLY A 71 -1.19 0.03 3.53
C GLY A 71 -0.47 1.01 4.46
N TYR A 72 -1.19 1.64 5.39
CA TYR A 72 -0.60 2.47 6.44
C TYR A 72 0.26 1.65 7.41
N PHE A 73 -0.27 0.55 7.94
CA PHE A 73 0.50 -0.36 8.80
C PHE A 73 1.70 -0.96 8.08
N TRP A 74 1.52 -1.36 6.82
CA TRP A 74 2.60 -1.87 5.98
C TRP A 74 3.69 -0.82 5.75
N GLY A 75 3.32 0.42 5.42
CA GLY A 75 4.27 1.52 5.27
C GLY A 75 5.08 1.78 6.55
N ILE A 76 4.45 1.69 7.72
CA ILE A 76 5.14 1.79 9.02
C ILE A 76 6.10 0.62 9.23
N TRP A 77 5.67 -0.60 8.89
CA TRP A 77 6.48 -1.80 9.06
C TRP A 77 7.71 -1.78 8.15
N VAL A 78 7.53 -1.45 6.87
CA VAL A 78 8.62 -1.28 5.89
C VAL A 78 9.59 -0.20 6.34
N TRP A 79 9.09 0.93 6.86
CA TRP A 79 9.96 1.97 7.41
C TRP A 79 10.81 1.45 8.58
N LYS A 80 10.17 0.79 9.56
CA LYS A 80 10.90 0.20 10.70
C LYS A 80 11.92 -0.85 10.25
N TRP A 81 11.59 -1.64 9.24
CA TRP A 81 12.48 -2.67 8.69
C TRP A 81 13.71 -2.06 8.01
N GLN A 82 13.51 -1.05 7.15
CA GLN A 82 14.59 -0.30 6.50
C GLN A 82 15.47 0.43 7.52
N GLU A 83 14.88 1.04 8.54
CA GLU A 83 15.60 1.71 9.61
C GLU A 83 16.40 0.74 10.48
N LYS A 84 15.90 -0.49 10.68
CA LYS A 84 16.63 -1.57 11.35
C LYS A 84 17.80 -2.09 10.50
N ASN A 85 17.62 -2.24 9.20
CA ASN A 85 18.69 -2.67 8.30
C ASN A 85 19.81 -1.63 8.21
N HIS A 86 19.46 -0.36 8.07
CA HIS A 86 20.45 0.73 8.08
C HIS A 86 21.24 0.83 9.39
N ARG A 87 20.59 0.61 10.53
CA ARG A 87 21.25 0.70 11.85
C ARG A 87 22.14 -0.52 12.15
N LYS A 88 22.02 -1.60 11.38
CA LYS A 88 22.89 -2.78 11.47
C LYS A 88 24.13 -2.68 10.59
N GLU A 89 24.15 -1.75 9.63
CA GLU A 89 25.28 -1.49 8.73
C GLU A 89 26.18 -0.33 9.23
N GLN A 90 25.91 0.22 10.42
CA GLN A 90 26.82 1.10 11.18
C GLN A 90 27.33 0.37 12.43
#